data_AF-A0A074JSY4-F1
#
_entry.id   AF-A0A074JSY4-F1
#
_cell.length_a   1.000
_cell.length_b   1.000
_cell.length_c   1.000
_cell.angle_alpha   90.00
_cell.angle_beta   90.00
_cell.angle_gamma   90.00
#
_symmetry.space_group_name_H-M   'P 1'
#
loop_
_entity.id
_entity.type
_entity.pdbx_description
1 polymer ?
#
loop_
_entity_poly.entity_id
_entity_poly.type
_entity_poly.pdbx_seq_one_letter_code
_entity_poly.pdbx_strand_id
1 'polypeptide(L)' 'MEHSTEFLSNIDMVVGPRGHCRWPDAVKAQIVAEMLVEGASVGAVARRC' A
#
# COMPACT_ATOMS: atom_id res chain seq x y z
N MET A 1 11.90 -0.16 13.05
CA MET A 1 11.00 0.34 11.99
C MET A 1 11.69 0.03 10.67
N GLU A 2 11.43 -1.15 10.13
CA GLU A 2 12.16 -1.70 8.95
C GLU A 2 11.23 -2.46 8.00
N HIS A 3 9.95 -2.67 8.39
CA HIS A 3 9.02 -3.52 7.65
C HIS A 3 8.33 -2.82 6.46
N SER A 4 8.37 -1.48 6.40
CA SER A 4 7.69 -0.72 5.34
C SER A 4 8.44 -0.81 4.01
N THR A 5 9.77 -0.81 3.99
CA THR A 5 10.55 -0.82 2.73
C THR A 5 10.58 -2.17 2.02
N GLU A 6 10.50 -3.27 2.77
CA GLU A 6 10.42 -4.62 2.18
C GLU A 6 9.05 -4.88 1.54
N PHE A 7 7.95 -4.39 2.12
CA PHE A 7 6.62 -4.49 1.51
C PHE A 7 6.55 -3.71 0.18
N LEU A 8 7.13 -2.51 0.13
CA LEU A 8 7.19 -1.68 -1.08
C LEU A 8 8.19 -2.19 -2.12
N SER A 9 9.11 -3.09 -1.76
CA SER A 9 10.00 -3.78 -2.72
C SER A 9 9.40 -5.07 -3.26
N ASN A 10 8.53 -5.72 -2.48
CA ASN A 10 7.82 -6.94 -2.88
C ASN A 10 6.57 -6.64 -3.73
N ILE A 11 6.01 -5.44 -3.56
CA ILE A 11 5.05 -4.85 -4.47
C ILE A 11 5.86 -4.09 -5.51
N ASP A 12 5.61 -4.27 -6.81
CA ASP A 12 6.25 -3.53 -7.92
C ASP A 12 5.87 -2.04 -7.90
N MET A 13 6.13 -1.37 -6.78
CA MET A 13 5.84 0.02 -6.54
C MET A 13 6.95 0.82 -7.19
N VAL A 14 6.65 1.39 -8.35
CA VAL A 14 7.59 2.29 -9.02
C VAL A 14 7.60 3.59 -8.23
N VAL A 15 8.57 3.73 -7.33
CA VAL A 15 8.90 5.00 -6.67
C VAL A 15 9.75 5.79 -7.64
N GLY A 16 9.12 6.74 -8.34
CA GLY A 16 9.82 7.65 -9.23
C GLY A 16 10.78 8.57 -8.45
N PRO A 17 11.80 9.15 -9.12
CA PRO A 17 12.89 9.92 -8.49
C PRO A 17 12.43 11.18 -7.72
N ARG A 18 11.14 11.53 -7.76
CA ARG A 18 10.54 12.69 -7.09
C ARG A 18 9.58 12.30 -5.97
N GLY A 19 9.66 11.06 -5.48
CA GLY A 19 8.70 10.52 -4.50
C GLY A 19 7.33 10.24 -5.11
N HIS A 20 7.26 10.07 -6.44
CA HIS A 20 6.01 9.78 -7.12
C HIS A 20 5.78 8.28 -7.09
N CYS A 21 4.88 7.85 -6.21
CA CYS A 21 4.54 6.45 -6.02
C CYS A 21 3.48 6.04 -7.02
N ARG A 22 3.84 5.24 -8.03
CA ARG A 22 2.85 4.61 -8.91
C ARG A 22 2.43 3.29 -8.29
N TRP A 23 1.21 3.26 -7.78
CA TRP A 23 0.60 2.05 -7.23
C TRP A 23 0.09 1.17 -8.38
N PRO A 24 0.55 -0.09 -8.48
CA PRO A 24 -0.06 -1.07 -9.37
C PRO A 24 -1.55 -1.22 -9.06
N ASP A 25 -2.36 -1.44 -10.09
CA ASP A 25 -3.82 -1.49 -9.90
C ASP A 25 -4.26 -2.66 -9.00
N ALA A 26 -3.57 -3.81 -9.11
CA ALA A 26 -3.78 -4.95 -8.23
C ALA A 26 -3.58 -4.62 -6.73
N VAL A 27 -2.60 -3.76 -6.42
CA VAL A 27 -2.29 -3.36 -5.05
C VAL A 27 -3.37 -2.41 -4.54
N LYS A 28 -3.79 -1.46 -5.38
CA LYS A 28 -4.91 -0.58 -5.07
C LYS A 28 -6.19 -1.36 -4.85
N ALA A 29 -6.47 -2.37 -5.68
CA ALA A 29 -7.62 -3.25 -5.54
C ALA A 29 -7.58 -4.05 -4.22
N GLN A 30 -6.40 -4.55 -3.83
CA GLN A 30 -6.23 -5.23 -2.54
C GLN A 30 -6.48 -4.30 -1.35
N ILE A 31 -5.95 -3.07 -1.40
CA ILE A 31 -6.16 -2.05 -0.36
C ILE A 31 -7.65 -1.68 -0.24
N VAL A 32 -8.32 -1.50 -1.38
CA VAL A 32 -9.76 -1.21 -1.41
C VAL A 32 -10.56 -2.39 -0.86
N ALA A 33 -10.24 -3.62 -1.27
CA ALA A 33 -10.88 -4.81 -0.74
C ALA A 33 -10.71 -4.95 0.79
N GLU A 34 -9.53 -4.64 1.32
CA GLU A 34 -9.27 -4.65 2.77
C GLU A 34 -10.05 -3.54 3.50
N MET A 35 -10.23 -2.37 2.86
CA MET A 35 -11.03 -1.26 3.42
C MET A 35 -12.54 -1.52 3.38
N LEU A 36 -13.01 -2.35 2.44
CA LEU A 36 -14.43 -2.72 2.33
C LEU A 36 -14.87 -3.77 3.36
N VAL A 37 -13.96 -4.26 4.20
CA VAL A 37 -14.31 -5.13 5.33
C VAL A 37 -14.98 -4.30 6.42
N GLU A 38 -16.16 -4.73 6.87
CA GLU A 38 -16.91 -4.06 7.93
C GLU A 38 -16.04 -3.86 9.19
N GLY A 39 -15.89 -2.61 9.63
CA GLY A 39 -15.04 -2.25 10.77
C GLY A 39 -13.56 -1.97 10.43
N ALA A 40 -13.18 -2.03 9.15
CA ALA A 40 -11.84 -1.61 8.72
C ALA A 40 -11.63 -0.11 8.95
N SER A 41 -10.43 0.25 9.42
CA SER A 41 -10.02 1.65 9.60
C SER A 41 -8.97 2.03 8.58
N VAL A 42 -9.17 3.15 7.90
CA VAL A 42 -8.20 3.72 6.96
C VAL A 42 -6.82 3.88 7.61
N GLY A 43 -6.76 4.29 8.88
CA GLY A 43 -5.48 4.44 9.60
C GLY A 43 -4.78 3.11 9.94
N ALA A 44 -5.51 2.00 10.00
CA ALA A 44 -4.92 0.68 10.15
C ALA A 44 -4.30 0.21 8.82
N VAL A 45 -5.04 0.37 7.71
CA VAL A 45 -4.59 0.02 6.36
C VAL A 45 -3.42 0.89 5.91
N ALA A 46 -3.47 2.19 6.19
CA ALA A 46 -2.42 3.14 5.84
C ALA A 46 -1.08 2.90 6.58
N ARG A 47 -1.10 2.25 7.75
CA ARG A 47 0.14 1.88 8.46
C ARG A 47 0.84 0.66 7.86
N ARG A 48 0.12 -0.10 7.04
CA ARG A 48 0.63 -1.30 6.34
C ARG A 48 1.15 -0.96 4.94
N CYS A 49 0.71 0.18 4.40
CA CYS A 49 1.15 0.79 3.15
C CYS A 49 2.42 1.62 3.35
#